data_AF-A0A2E6I0B8-F1
#
_entry.id   AF-A0A2E6I0B8-F1
#
_cell.length_a   1.000
_cell.length_b   1.000
_cell.length_c   1.000
_cell.angle_alpha   90.00
_cell.angle_beta   90.00
_cell.angle_gamma   90.00
#
_symmetry.space_group_name_H-M   'P 1'
#
loop_
_entity.id
_entity.type
_entity.pdbx_description
1 polymer ?
#
loop_
_entity_poly.entity_id
_entity_poly.type
_entity_poly.pdbx_seq_one_letter_code
_entity_poly.pdbx_strand_id
1 'polypeptide(L)'
;MWRLTASRIQGGVMGTDWTRIFFLGVGSLFAGLLVLLRYRFPAFPIHPIGFTISASSTLRNTALTIFLVWVLKSLILRIGGLERYNAIAPFFLGMLMGFLAGVALGVIVDGVWFPGNGHEIHVAW
;
A
#
# COMPACT_ATOMS: atom_id res chain seq x y z
N MET A 1 8.94 -2.10 -8.86
CA MET A 1 8.78 -1.48 -10.20
C MET A 1 10.13 -1.15 -10.84
N TRP A 2 11.02 -0.42 -10.15
CA TRP A 2 12.33 0.02 -10.68
C TRP A 2 13.20 -1.09 -11.29
N ARG A 3 13.32 -2.25 -10.65
CA ARG A 3 14.08 -3.41 -11.19
C ARG A 3 13.50 -3.96 -12.50
N LEU A 4 12.17 -3.93 -12.67
CA LEU A 4 11.48 -4.36 -13.89
C LEU A 4 11.63 -3.34 -15.03
N THR A 5 11.74 -2.06 -14.68
CA THR A 5 12.01 -0.99 -15.65
C THR A 5 13.47 -1.02 -16.09
N ALA A 6 14.41 -1.18 -15.15
CA ALA A 6 15.84 -1.28 -15.42
C ALA A 6 16.18 -2.49 -16.30
N SER A 7 15.57 -3.66 -16.03
CA SER A 7 15.76 -4.86 -16.85
C SER A 7 15.20 -4.69 -18.27
N ARG A 8 14.11 -3.93 -18.45
CA ARG A 8 13.56 -3.62 -19.79
C ARG A 8 14.42 -2.66 -20.59
N ILE A 9 15.03 -1.68 -19.92
CA ILE A 9 15.98 -0.73 -20.56
C ILE A 9 17.27 -1.47 -20.98
N GLN A 10 17.80 -2.34 -20.11
CA GLN A 10 18.99 -3.14 -20.41
C GLN A 10 18.73 -4.20 -21.49
N GLY A 11 17.51 -4.73 -21.57
CA GLY A 11 17.12 -5.75 -22.55
C GLY A 11 16.74 -5.23 -23.94
N GLY A 12 16.76 -3.90 -24.19
CA GLY A 12 16.45 -3.32 -25.50
C GLY A 12 15.01 -3.52 -25.99
N VAL A 13 14.10 -3.97 -25.13
CA VAL A 13 12.68 -4.25 -25.46
C VAL A 13 11.85 -2.98 -25.29
N MET A 14 12.02 -2.04 -26.21
CA MET A 14 11.16 -0.83 -26.37
C MET A 14 9.93 -1.14 -27.23
N GLY A 15 9.29 -2.29 -27.02
CA GLY A 15 8.05 -2.68 -27.69
C GLY A 15 6.83 -2.29 -26.86
N THR A 16 5.79 -1.78 -27.51
CA THR A 16 4.50 -1.52 -26.85
C THR A 16 3.91 -2.83 -26.31
N ASP A 17 3.77 -2.91 -24.99
CA ASP A 17 3.19 -4.07 -24.29
C ASP A 17 1.66 -4.02 -24.43
N TRP A 18 1.15 -4.55 -25.54
CA TRP A 18 -0.28 -4.55 -25.90
C TRP A 18 -1.17 -5.15 -24.81
N THR A 19 -0.67 -6.16 -24.08
CA THR A 19 -1.35 -6.76 -22.95
C THR A 19 -1.63 -5.73 -21.85
N ARG A 20 -0.67 -4.86 -21.54
CA ARG A 20 -0.85 -3.79 -20.54
C ARG A 20 -1.84 -2.72 -21.00
N ILE A 21 -1.79 -2.35 -22.28
CA ILE A 21 -2.73 -1.38 -22.87
C ILE A 21 -4.15 -1.95 -22.84
N PHE A 22 -4.32 -3.23 -23.17
CA PHE A 22 -5.61 -3.91 -23.09
C PHE A 22 -6.17 -3.89 -21.66
N PHE A 23 -5.37 -4.31 -20.66
CA PHE A 23 -5.80 -4.28 -19.27
C PHE A 23 -6.08 -2.85 -18.77
N LEU A 24 -5.32 -1.85 -19.20
CA LEU A 24 -5.58 -0.45 -18.90
C LEU A 24 -6.95 -0.02 -19.48
N GLY A 25 -7.22 -0.32 -20.75
CA GLY A 25 -8.48 0.01 -21.41
C GLY A 25 -9.69 -0.63 -20.72
N VAL A 26 -9.62 -1.93 -20.42
CA VAL A 26 -10.68 -2.67 -19.71
C VAL A 26 -10.88 -2.11 -18.30
N GLY A 27 -9.79 -1.86 -17.56
CA GLY A 27 -9.83 -1.30 -16.21
C GLY A 27 -10.46 0.09 -16.17
N SER A 28 -10.08 0.97 -17.12
CA SER A 28 -10.64 2.31 -17.26
C SER A 28 -12.12 2.30 -17.62
N LEU A 29 -12.54 1.44 -18.56
CA LEU A 29 -13.95 1.26 -18.92
C LEU A 29 -14.78 0.78 -17.73
N PHE A 30 -14.30 -0.24 -17.01
CA PHE A 30 -15.01 -0.80 -15.87
C PHE A 30 -15.10 0.19 -14.70
N ALA A 31 -14.00 0.89 -14.39
CA ALA A 31 -14.01 1.94 -13.37
C ALA A 31 -14.95 3.10 -13.75
N GLY A 32 -14.94 3.53 -15.02
CA GLY A 32 -15.87 4.53 -15.53
C GLY A 32 -17.33 4.09 -15.42
N LEU A 33 -17.63 2.83 -15.74
CA LEU A 33 -18.96 2.25 -15.59
C LEU A 33 -19.40 2.26 -14.11
N LEU A 34 -18.54 1.85 -13.18
CA LEU A 34 -18.84 1.90 -11.73
C LEU A 34 -19.12 3.33 -11.24
N VAL A 35 -18.38 4.32 -11.73
CA VAL A 35 -18.63 5.74 -11.41
C VAL A 35 -19.99 6.19 -11.94
N LEU A 36 -20.34 5.84 -13.18
CA LEU A 36 -21.64 6.16 -13.79
C LEU A 36 -22.80 5.49 -13.04
N LEU A 37 -22.67 4.21 -12.70
CA LEU A 37 -23.69 3.48 -11.93
C LEU A 37 -23.89 4.09 -10.55
N ARG A 38 -22.81 4.50 -9.88
CA ARG A 38 -22.88 5.17 -8.58
C ARG A 38 -23.49 6.56 -8.67
N TYR A 39 -23.27 7.29 -9.76
CA TYR A 39 -23.92 8.57 -10.02
C TYR A 39 -25.44 8.40 -10.26
N ARG A 40 -25.85 7.31 -10.90
CA ARG A 40 -27.27 7.04 -11.20
C ARG A 40 -28.03 6.37 -10.05
N PHE A 41 -27.34 5.57 -9.24
CA PHE A 41 -27.88 4.80 -8.11
C PHE A 41 -26.98 4.96 -6.86
N PRO A 42 -27.23 5.99 -6.02
CA PRO A 42 -26.43 6.25 -4.83
C PRO A 42 -26.46 5.11 -3.79
N ALA A 43 -27.49 4.26 -3.82
CA ALA A 43 -27.64 3.11 -2.92
C ALA A 43 -26.85 1.86 -3.38
N PHE A 44 -26.07 1.93 -4.46
CA PHE A 44 -25.32 0.77 -4.94
C PHE A 44 -24.20 0.39 -3.95
N PRO A 45 -24.14 -0.88 -3.48
CA PRO A 45 -23.26 -1.28 -2.38
C PRO A 45 -21.78 -1.39 -2.78
N ILE A 46 -21.46 -1.39 -4.08
CA ILE A 46 -20.10 -1.56 -4.57
C ILE A 46 -19.40 -0.21 -4.71
N HIS A 47 -18.40 0.02 -3.88
CA HIS A 47 -17.66 1.29 -3.84
C HIS A 47 -16.50 1.29 -4.87
N PRO A 48 -16.46 2.21 -5.86
CA PRO A 48 -15.42 2.23 -6.90
C PRO A 48 -14.00 2.44 -6.35
N ILE A 49 -13.87 3.12 -5.20
CA ILE A 49 -12.59 3.29 -4.48
C ILE A 49 -11.94 1.94 -4.11
N GLY A 50 -12.73 0.93 -3.70
CA GLY A 50 -12.16 -0.38 -3.38
C GLY A 50 -11.53 -1.05 -4.61
N PHE A 51 -12.16 -0.86 -5.78
CA PHE A 51 -11.66 -1.38 -7.05
C PHE A 51 -10.35 -0.68 -7.46
N THR A 52 -10.30 0.65 -7.41
CA THR A 52 -9.11 1.41 -7.83
C THR A 52 -7.92 1.19 -6.91
N ILE A 53 -8.13 1.03 -5.60
CA ILE A 53 -7.05 0.78 -4.65
C ILE A 53 -6.55 -0.67 -4.76
N SER A 54 -7.40 -1.64 -5.12
CA SER A 54 -7.01 -3.06 -5.24
C SER A 54 -5.91 -3.34 -6.26
N ALA A 55 -5.78 -2.51 -7.29
CA ALA A 55 -4.76 -2.63 -8.31
C ALA A 55 -3.37 -2.16 -7.84
N SER A 56 -3.28 -1.48 -6.69
CA SER A 56 -2.01 -1.03 -6.13
C SER A 56 -1.20 -2.21 -5.58
N SER A 57 0.10 -2.29 -5.95
CA SER A 57 1.04 -3.26 -5.38
C SER A 57 1.03 -3.22 -3.84
N THR A 58 0.93 -2.00 -3.31
CA THR A 58 0.87 -1.74 -1.87
C THR A 58 -0.37 -2.36 -1.24
N LEU A 59 -1.55 -2.29 -1.88
CA LEU A 59 -2.73 -2.91 -1.28
C LEU A 59 -2.65 -4.43 -1.32
N ARG A 60 -2.11 -5.01 -2.40
CA ARG A 60 -1.97 -6.47 -2.49
C ARG A 60 -1.14 -7.06 -1.35
N ASN A 61 -0.07 -6.35 -0.95
CA ASN A 61 0.80 -6.80 0.14
C ASN A 61 0.29 -6.39 1.54
N THR A 62 -0.47 -5.29 1.63
CA THR A 62 -0.95 -4.74 2.92
C THR A 62 -2.41 -5.09 3.23
N ALA A 63 -3.13 -5.81 2.35
CA ALA A 63 -4.54 -6.14 2.53
C ALA A 63 -4.83 -6.88 3.85
N LEU A 64 -4.00 -7.89 4.18
CA LEU A 64 -4.11 -8.62 5.44
C LEU A 64 -3.82 -7.72 6.64
N THR A 65 -2.84 -6.82 6.53
CA THR A 65 -2.52 -5.85 7.58
C THR A 65 -3.68 -4.89 7.83
N ILE A 66 -4.30 -4.36 6.77
CA ILE A 66 -5.47 -3.47 6.88
C ILE A 66 -6.63 -4.21 7.54
N PHE A 67 -6.89 -5.46 7.13
CA PHE A 67 -7.91 -6.29 7.76
C PHE A 67 -7.62 -6.51 9.24
N LEU A 68 -6.38 -6.84 9.61
CA LEU A 68 -5.96 -7.04 10.99
C LEU A 68 -6.15 -5.76 11.82
N VAL A 69 -5.73 -4.60 11.30
CA VAL A 69 -5.91 -3.29 11.94
C VAL A 69 -7.40 -2.99 12.16
N TRP A 70 -8.24 -3.29 11.17
CA TRP A 70 -9.67 -3.13 11.28
C TRP A 70 -10.27 -4.03 12.37
N VAL A 71 -9.88 -5.31 12.42
CA VAL A 71 -10.34 -6.25 13.47
C VAL A 71 -9.91 -5.77 14.85
N LEU A 72 -8.63 -5.44 15.03
CA LEU A 72 -8.09 -4.95 16.31
C LEU A 72 -8.80 -3.65 16.74
N LYS A 73 -8.91 -2.67 15.84
CA LYS A 73 -9.59 -1.41 16.13
C LYS A 73 -11.05 -1.65 16.52
N SER A 74 -11.75 -2.50 15.77
CA SER A 74 -13.16 -2.84 16.05
C SER A 74 -13.30 -3.53 17.41
N LEU A 75 -12.39 -4.44 17.75
CA LEU A 75 -12.37 -5.14 19.04
C LEU A 75 -12.10 -4.18 20.20
N ILE A 76 -11.10 -3.30 20.06
CA ILE A 76 -10.76 -2.28 21.06
C ILE A 76 -11.95 -1.37 21.32
N LEU A 77 -12.61 -0.88 20.26
CA LEU A 77 -13.78 -0.01 20.39
C LEU A 77 -14.99 -0.73 20.99
N ARG A 78 -15.22 -2.00 20.62
CA ARG A 78 -16.37 -2.78 21.10
C ARG A 78 -16.25 -3.22 22.56
N ILE A 79 -15.03 -3.49 23.04
CA ILE A 79 -14.79 -3.91 24.43
C ILE A 79 -14.55 -2.71 25.36
N GLY A 80 -13.85 -1.69 24.88
CA GLY A 80 -13.27 -0.65 25.74
C GLY A 80 -13.84 0.75 25.60
N GLY A 81 -14.69 1.01 24.60
CA GLY A 81 -15.17 2.36 24.30
C GLY A 81 -14.04 3.32 23.89
N LEU A 82 -14.36 4.61 23.81
CA LEU A 82 -13.44 5.64 23.32
C LEU A 82 -12.28 5.94 24.29
N GLU A 83 -12.51 5.78 25.59
CA GLU A 83 -11.52 6.07 26.63
C GLU A 83 -10.35 5.08 26.58
N ARG A 84 -10.61 3.77 26.44
CA ARG A 84 -9.56 2.77 26.27
C ARG A 84 -8.85 2.87 24.92
N TYR A 85 -9.55 3.31 23.88
CA TYR A 85 -8.92 3.58 22.59
C TYR A 85 -7.84 4.67 22.73
N ASN A 86 -8.12 5.76 23.43
CA ASN A 86 -7.14 6.81 23.71
C ASN A 86 -5.99 6.34 24.61
N ALA A 87 -6.26 5.44 25.56
CA ALA A 87 -5.21 4.85 26.41
C ALA A 87 -4.27 3.91 25.64
N ILE A 88 -4.75 3.23 24.60
CA ILE A 88 -3.95 2.30 23.77
C ILE A 88 -3.25 3.04 22.61
N ALA A 89 -3.74 4.21 22.19
CA ALA A 89 -3.10 5.03 21.16
C ALA A 89 -1.57 5.24 21.33
N PRO A 90 -1.03 5.58 22.52
CA PRO A 90 0.41 5.73 22.70
C PRO A 90 1.21 4.43 22.47
N PHE A 91 0.62 3.25 22.71
CA PHE A 91 1.30 1.97 22.45
C PHE A 91 1.58 1.76 20.95
N PHE A 92 0.56 1.98 20.09
CA PHE A 92 0.74 1.89 18.65
C PHE A 92 1.69 2.96 18.11
N LEU A 93 1.63 4.17 18.68
CA LEU A 93 2.57 5.24 18.34
C LEU A 93 4.00 4.85 18.70
N GLY A 94 4.21 4.25 19.88
CA GLY A 94 5.52 3.74 20.31
C GLY A 94 6.07 2.66 19.38
N MET A 95 5.22 1.73 18.94
CA MET A 95 5.61 0.70 17.97
C MET A 95 6.03 1.30 16.63
N LEU A 96 5.29 2.30 16.13
CA LEU A 96 5.65 3.04 14.92
C LEU A 96 6.98 3.79 15.08
N MET A 97 7.16 4.48 16.21
CA MET A 97 8.40 5.19 16.52
C MET A 97 9.59 4.24 16.61
N GLY A 98 9.43 3.05 17.21
CA GLY A 98 10.48 2.03 17.27
C GLY A 98 10.90 1.52 15.89
N PHE A 99 9.95 1.28 15.00
CA PHE A 99 10.23 0.91 13.60
C PHE A 99 11.02 2.03 12.88
N LEU A 100 10.56 3.28 12.99
CA LEU A 100 11.22 4.42 12.37
C LEU A 100 12.63 4.65 12.94
N ALA A 101 12.82 4.50 14.24
CA ALA A 101 14.13 4.59 14.89
C ALA A 101 15.07 3.49 14.38
N GLY A 102 14.59 2.24 14.26
CA GLY A 102 15.37 1.14 13.70
C GLY A 102 15.83 1.39 12.26
N VAL A 103 14.93 1.89 11.40
CA VAL A 103 15.27 2.28 10.03
C VAL A 103 16.28 3.43 10.02
N ALA A 104 16.07 4.47 10.83
CA ALA A 104 16.97 5.61 10.91
C ALA A 104 18.38 5.21 11.38
N LEU A 105 18.48 4.33 12.38
CA LEU A 105 19.75 3.78 12.84
C LEU A 105 20.44 2.98 11.73
N GLY A 106 19.69 2.16 10.98
CA GLY A 106 20.22 1.42 9.84
C GLY A 106 20.81 2.36 8.77
N VAL A 107 20.10 3.44 8.43
CA VAL A 107 20.58 4.47 7.49
C VAL A 107 21.88 5.12 8.00
N ILE A 108 21.95 5.45 9.29
CA ILE A 108 23.15 6.08 9.88
C ILE A 108 24.34 5.11 9.83
N VAL A 109 24.13 3.85 10.19
CA VAL A 109 25.18 2.82 10.17
C VAL A 109 25.69 2.61 8.74
N ASP A 110 24.79 2.48 7.77
CA ASP A 110 25.16 2.33 6.35
C ASP A 110 25.93 3.56 5.84
N GLY A 111 25.53 4.77 6.24
CA GLY A 111 26.23 6.01 5.87
C GLY A 111 27.65 6.12 6.45
N VAL A 112 27.87 5.66 7.69
CA VAL A 112 29.16 5.78 8.38
C VAL A 112 30.13 4.64 8.02
N TRP A 113 29.63 3.40 7.97
CA TRP A 113 30.47 2.21 7.77
C TRP A 113 30.51 1.70 6.32
N PHE A 114 29.49 1.99 5.50
CA PHE A 114 29.39 1.50 4.12
C PHE A 114 29.16 2.62 3.10
N PRO A 115 30.04 3.65 3.04
CA PRO A 115 29.88 4.75 2.10
C PRO A 115 29.89 4.23 0.66
N GLY A 116 28.76 4.39 -0.04
CA GLY A 116 28.59 3.98 -1.43
C GLY A 116 28.15 2.53 -1.67
N ASN A 117 28.04 1.69 -0.62
CA ASN A 117 27.53 0.30 -0.69
C ASN A 117 26.48 0.04 0.40
N GLY A 118 25.52 0.96 0.58
CA GLY A 118 24.40 0.77 1.50
C GLY A 118 23.54 -0.44 1.10
N HIS A 119 23.03 -1.17 2.08
CA HIS A 119 22.23 -2.37 1.87
C HIS A 119 20.73 -2.00 1.76
N GLU A 120 19.92 -2.84 1.12
CA GLU A 120 18.46 -2.61 1.08
C GLU A 120 17.87 -2.81 2.49
N ILE A 121 17.73 -1.72 3.23
CA ILE A 121 17.14 -1.67 4.59
C ILE A 121 15.62 -1.94 4.58
N HIS A 122 14.97 -1.72 3.44
CA HIS A 122 13.55 -1.98 3.26
C HIS A 122 13.25 -2.44 1.82
N VAL A 123 13.03 -3.74 1.65
CA VAL A 123 12.51 -4.30 0.39
C VAL A 123 11.01 -4.05 0.31
N ALA A 124 10.63 -2.92 -0.30
CA ALA A 124 9.24 -2.64 -0.64
C ALA A 124 8.85 -3.48 -1.88
N TRP A 125 8.13 -4.59 -1.67
CA TRP A 125 7.50 -5.39 -2.72
C TRP A 125 6.21 -4.72 -3.22
#